data_AF-A0A7V9M101-F1
#
_entry.id   AF-A0A7V9M101-F1
#
_cell.length_a   1.000
_cell.length_b   1.000
_cell.length_c   1.000
_cell.angle_alpha   90.00
_cell.angle_beta   90.00
_cell.angle_gamma   90.00
#
_symmetry.space_group_name_H-M   'P 1'
#
loop_
_entity.id
_entity.type
_entity.pdbx_description
1 polymer ?
#
loop_
_entity_poly.entity_id
_entity_poly.type
_entity_poly.pdbx_seq_one_letter_code
_entity_poly.pdbx_strand_id
1 'polypeptide(L)'
;YVMKVWCEFAFNKCFNWILNQIAKRKYDMYLLCNVDLPWIKDELREYPDMDTRNKLYHYYKDLLVNQSTPWIHISGDYEQRLQKAIKGVDKLLT
;
A
#
# COMPACT_ATOMS: atom_id res chain seq x y z
N TYR A 1 -6.33 -3.90 -0.90
CA TYR A 1 -5.32 -4.96 -1.16
C TYR A 1 -4.55 -5.46 0.07
N VAL A 2 -4.45 -4.71 1.17
CA VAL A 2 -3.67 -5.10 2.39
C VAL A 2 -3.88 -6.56 2.83
N MET A 3 -5.14 -6.97 3.04
CA MET A 3 -5.46 -8.33 3.50
C MET A 3 -5.04 -9.43 2.50
N LYS A 4 -5.08 -9.14 1.19
CA LYS A 4 -4.63 -10.08 0.15
C LYS A 4 -3.13 -10.32 0.27
N VAL A 5 -2.35 -9.24 0.26
CA VAL A 5 -0.88 -9.30 0.28
C VAL A 5 -0.38 -9.97 1.56
N TRP A 6 -0.93 -9.61 2.72
CA TRP A 6 -0.52 -10.22 3.98
C TRP A 6 -0.89 -11.69 4.09
N CYS A 7 -2.08 -12.08 3.60
CA CYS A 7 -2.47 -13.49 3.62
C CYS A 7 -1.54 -14.33 2.72
N GLU A 8 -1.25 -13.83 1.53
CA GLU A 8 -0.32 -14.46 0.59
C GLU A 8 1.12 -14.50 1.12
N PHE A 9 1.59 -13.42 1.73
CA PHE A 9 2.95 -13.33 2.24
C PHE A 9 3.18 -14.22 3.46
N ALA A 10 2.29 -14.15 4.46
CA ALA A 10 2.46 -14.86 5.73
C ALA A 10 2.05 -16.35 5.66
N PHE A 11 1.06 -16.69 4.83
CA PHE A 11 0.47 -18.04 4.81
C PHE A 11 0.57 -18.74 3.45
N ASN A 12 1.20 -18.12 2.46
CA ASN A 12 1.27 -18.62 1.09
C ASN A 12 -0.10 -19.00 0.52
N LYS A 13 -1.15 -18.27 0.92
CA LYS A 13 -2.54 -18.53 0.57
C LYS A 13 -3.33 -17.23 0.54
N CYS A 14 -4.29 -17.11 -0.36
CA CYS A 14 -5.33 -16.09 -0.28
C CYS A 14 -6.68 -16.77 -0.21
N PHE A 15 -7.49 -16.47 0.81
CA PHE A 15 -8.85 -17.00 0.87
C PHE A 15 -9.77 -16.24 -0.08
N ASN A 16 -10.61 -16.97 -0.84
CA ASN A 16 -11.52 -16.40 -1.83
C ASN A 16 -12.43 -15.30 -1.28
N TRP A 17 -12.81 -15.38 0.00
CA TRP A 17 -13.64 -14.35 0.62
C TRP A 17 -12.95 -12.96 0.64
N ILE A 18 -11.61 -12.91 0.76
CA ILE A 18 -10.83 -11.66 0.69
C ILE A 18 -10.94 -11.06 -0.70
N LEU A 19 -10.76 -11.89 -1.73
CA LEU A 19 -10.87 -11.47 -3.13
C LEU A 19 -12.29 -10.96 -3.45
N ASN A 20 -13.31 -11.66 -2.96
CA ASN A 20 -14.71 -11.25 -3.11
C ASN A 20 -14.98 -9.89 -2.43
N GLN A 21 -14.37 -9.62 -1.29
CA GLN A 21 -14.49 -8.32 -0.61
C GLN A 21 -13.77 -7.22 -1.37
N ILE A 22 -12.58 -7.50 -1.94
CA ILE A 22 -11.86 -6.55 -2.79
C ILE A 22 -12.69 -6.16 -4.01
N ALA A 23 -13.31 -7.13 -4.69
CA ALA A 23 -14.15 -6.88 -5.87
C ALA A 23 -15.40 -6.02 -5.57
N LYS A 24 -15.92 -6.07 -4.34
CA LYS A 24 -17.09 -5.29 -3.92
C LYS A 24 -16.74 -3.88 -3.45
N ARG A 25 -15.56 -3.68 -2.88
CA ARG A 25 -15.12 -2.39 -2.35
C ARG A 25 -14.77 -1.45 -3.49
N LYS A 26 -15.19 -0.20 -3.35
CA LYS A 26 -14.80 0.89 -4.24
C LYS A 26 -13.91 1.85 -3.46
N TYR A 27 -12.84 2.27 -4.11
CA TYR A 27 -11.93 3.28 -3.62
C TYR A 27 -11.76 4.31 -4.74
N ASP A 28 -11.73 5.58 -4.38
CA ASP A 28 -11.53 6.67 -5.34
C ASP A 28 -10.04 6.81 -5.72
N MET A 29 -9.15 6.52 -4.77
CA MET A 29 -7.70 6.52 -4.97
C MET A 29 -6.97 5.67 -3.94
N TYR A 30 -5.78 5.18 -4.29
CA TYR A 30 -4.80 4.63 -3.35
C TYR A 30 -3.57 5.52 -3.17
N LEU A 31 -3.08 5.61 -1.94
CA LEU A 31 -1.79 6.22 -1.61
C LEU A 31 -0.76 5.10 -1.38
N LEU A 32 0.18 4.91 -2.30
CA LEU A 32 1.22 3.90 -2.18
C LEU A 32 2.45 4.50 -1.49
N CYS A 33 2.58 4.24 -0.19
CA CYS A 33 3.72 4.68 0.62
C CYS A 33 4.98 3.84 0.33
N ASN A 34 6.04 4.53 -0.04
CA ASN A 34 7.36 3.94 -0.27
C ASN A 34 8.09 3.64 1.05
N VAL A 35 9.10 2.77 0.98
CA VAL A 35 9.85 2.19 2.11
C VAL A 35 11.11 2.98 2.51
N ASP A 36 11.30 4.15 1.93
CA ASP A 36 12.42 5.08 2.12
C ASP A 36 12.44 5.78 3.50
N LEU A 37 11.42 5.58 4.35
CA LEU A 37 11.50 5.99 5.75
C LEU A 37 12.33 4.99 6.57
N PRO A 38 13.10 5.48 7.57
CA PRO A 38 13.78 4.62 8.51
C PRO A 38 12.76 3.74 9.23
N TRP A 39 13.10 2.46 9.36
CA TRP A 39 12.31 1.57 10.18
C TRP A 39 12.54 1.90 11.66
N ILE A 40 11.46 1.94 12.43
CA ILE A 40 11.49 2.18 13.88
C ILE A 40 10.77 0.98 14.51
N LYS A 41 11.24 0.48 15.64
CA LYS A 41 10.58 -0.64 16.31
C LYS A 41 9.29 -0.16 16.97
N ASP A 42 8.19 -0.86 16.75
CA ASP A 42 6.97 -0.74 17.55
C ASP A 42 6.29 -2.12 17.69
N GLU A 43 5.14 -2.15 18.37
CA GLU A 43 4.39 -3.38 18.66
C GLU A 43 3.74 -4.03 17.42
N LEU A 44 3.65 -3.31 16.29
CA LEU A 44 2.94 -3.75 15.08
C LEU A 44 3.88 -4.09 13.92
N ARG A 45 5.10 -3.53 13.89
CA ARG A 45 6.05 -3.72 12.79
C ARG A 45 6.88 -5.00 12.95
N GLU A 46 6.74 -5.90 11.98
CA GLU A 46 7.39 -7.22 11.98
C GLU A 46 8.76 -7.26 11.29
N TYR A 47 8.89 -6.70 10.08
CA TYR A 47 10.06 -6.90 9.21
C TYR A 47 10.90 -5.61 9.06
N PRO A 48 12.04 -5.49 9.79
CA PRO A 48 12.93 -4.34 9.68
C PRO A 48 13.82 -4.36 8.43
N ASP A 49 14.06 -5.52 7.83
CA ASP A 49 15.00 -5.69 6.73
C ASP A 49 14.48 -5.06 5.42
N MET A 50 15.39 -4.44 4.67
CA MET A 50 15.02 -3.73 3.45
C MET A 50 14.54 -4.67 2.33
N ASP A 51 15.01 -5.91 2.28
CA ASP A 51 14.62 -6.87 1.25
C ASP A 51 13.14 -7.25 1.36
N THR A 52 12.68 -7.58 2.57
CA THR A 52 11.26 -7.89 2.84
C THR A 52 10.38 -6.67 2.65
N ARG A 53 10.82 -5.50 3.14
CA ARG A 53 10.09 -4.23 2.94
C ARG A 53 9.92 -3.93 1.45
N ASN A 54 11.00 -4.05 0.66
CA ASN A 54 10.96 -3.87 -0.79
C ASN A 54 10.05 -4.90 -1.44
N LYS A 55 10.13 -6.18 -1.06
CA LYS A 55 9.28 -7.25 -1.61
C LYS A 55 7.79 -6.97 -1.40
N LEU A 56 7.39 -6.60 -0.17
CA LEU A 56 6.02 -6.22 0.15
C LEU A 56 5.57 -4.98 -0.65
N TYR A 57 6.43 -3.96 -0.74
CA TYR A 57 6.15 -2.77 -1.56
C TYR A 57 5.91 -3.13 -3.03
N HIS A 58 6.72 -4.02 -3.61
CA HIS A 58 6.55 -4.44 -5.00
C HIS A 58 5.25 -5.22 -5.21
N TYR A 59 4.84 -6.08 -4.28
CA TYR A 59 3.53 -6.72 -4.35
C TYR A 59 2.37 -5.73 -4.38
N TYR A 60 2.42 -4.67 -3.56
CA TYR A 60 1.41 -3.62 -3.63
C TYR A 60 1.48 -2.83 -4.93
N LYS A 61 2.68 -2.47 -5.39
CA LYS A 61 2.90 -1.73 -6.63
C LYS A 61 2.36 -2.50 -7.84
N ASP A 62 2.67 -3.79 -7.94
CA ASP A 62 2.22 -4.65 -9.03
C ASP A 62 0.68 -4.74 -9.05
N LEU A 63 0.05 -4.89 -7.88
CA LEU A 63 -1.41 -4.88 -7.79
C LEU A 63 -2.00 -3.56 -8.26
N LEU A 64 -1.39 -2.41 -7.91
CA LEU A 64 -1.89 -1.09 -8.27
C LEU A 64 -1.64 -0.74 -9.75
N VAL A 65 -0.56 -1.23 -10.35
CA VAL A 65 -0.28 -1.07 -11.79
C VAL A 65 -1.25 -1.89 -12.65
N ASN A 66 -1.69 -3.05 -12.17
CA ASN A 66 -2.56 -3.98 -12.91
C ASN A 66 -4.07 -3.78 -12.66
N GLN A 67 -4.48 -2.57 -12.31
CA GLN A 67 -5.88 -2.24 -12.02
C GLN A 67 -6.17 -0.77 -12.36
N SER A 68 -7.45 -0.37 -12.38
CA SER A 68 -7.88 0.93 -12.92
C SER A 68 -8.11 2.04 -11.89
N THR A 69 -8.22 1.74 -10.59
CA THR A 69 -8.38 2.77 -9.56
C THR A 69 -7.14 3.67 -9.53
N PRO A 70 -7.29 5.00 -9.58
CA PRO A 70 -6.16 5.91 -9.49
C PRO A 70 -5.29 5.64 -8.26
N TRP A 71 -4.00 5.86 -8.39
CA TRP A 71 -3.09 5.77 -7.25
C TRP A 71 -1.92 6.73 -7.41
N ILE A 72 -1.35 7.13 -6.28
CA ILE A 72 -0.19 8.00 -6.25
C ILE A 72 0.93 7.42 -5.40
N HIS A 73 2.15 7.63 -5.85
CA HIS A 73 3.35 7.22 -5.15
C HIS A 73 3.75 8.27 -4.10
N ILE A 74 3.89 7.84 -2.85
CA ILE A 74 4.20 8.70 -1.70
C ILE A 74 5.61 8.36 -1.20
N SER A 75 6.54 9.30 -1.36
CA SER A 75 7.96 9.17 -0.98
C SER A 75 8.52 10.50 -0.49
N GLY A 76 9.66 10.44 0.20
CA GLY A 76 10.32 11.59 0.81
C GLY A 76 10.24 11.59 2.33
N ASP A 77 10.55 12.73 2.93
CA ASP A 77 10.37 12.98 4.36
C ASP A 77 8.88 13.16 4.73
N TYR A 78 8.61 13.39 6.02
CA TYR A 78 7.25 13.52 6.53
C TYR A 78 6.44 14.62 5.82
N GLU A 79 7.01 15.82 5.68
CA GLU A 79 6.31 16.97 5.10
C GLU A 79 6.05 16.77 3.62
N GLN A 80 7.06 16.29 2.88
CA GLN A 80 6.93 15.97 1.46
C GLN A 80 5.83 14.94 1.19
N ARG A 81 5.71 13.91 2.04
CA ARG A 81 4.66 12.89 1.93
C ARG A 81 3.28 13.46 2.21
N LEU A 82 3.15 14.22 3.30
CA LEU A 82 1.90 14.82 3.72
C LEU A 82 1.37 15.74 2.62
N GLN A 83 2.22 16.63 2.09
CA GLN A 83 1.84 17.53 1.01
C GLN A 83 1.48 16.79 -0.29
N LYS A 84 2.19 15.71 -0.64
CA LYS A 84 1.83 14.86 -1.80
C LYS A 84 0.48 14.18 -1.61
N ALA A 85 0.20 13.67 -0.41
CA ALA A 85 -1.07 13.02 -0.09
C ALA A 85 -2.24 14.01 -0.15
N ILE A 86 -2.12 15.18 0.49
CA ILE A 86 -3.12 16.25 0.47
C ILE A 86 -3.42 16.65 -0.98
N LYS A 87 -2.39 17.02 -1.76
CA LYS A 87 -2.55 17.37 -3.18
C LYS A 87 -3.19 16.25 -4.02
N GLY A 88 -2.99 15.00 -3.64
CA GLY A 88 -3.61 13.84 -4.27
C GLY A 88 -5.10 13.76 -4.00
N VAL A 89 -5.47 13.91 -2.74
CA VAL A 89 -6.86 13.85 -2.27
C VAL A 89 -7.65 15.07 -2.71
N ASP A 90 -7.07 16.28 -2.70
CA ASP A 90 -7.76 17.50 -3.13
C ASP A 90 -8.25 17.43 -4.59
N LYS A 91 -7.55 16.69 -5.45
CA LYS A 91 -7.95 16.43 -6.85
C LYS A 91 -9.23 15.58 -6.98
N LEU A 92 -9.66 14.93 -5.90
CA LEU A 92 -10.91 14.15 -5.86
C LEU A 92 -12.09 15.00 -5.36
N LEU A 93 -11.82 16.14 -4.72
CA LEU A 93 -12.83 17.04 -4.15
C LEU A 93 -13.22 18.17 -5.13
N THR A 94 -12.59 18.20 -6.30
CA THR A 94 -12.84 19.16 -7.38
C THR A 94 -13.75 18.53 -8.43
#